data_AF-A0AA39JLC1-F1
#
_entry.id   AF-A0AA39JLC1-F1
#
_cell.length_a   1.000
_cell.length_b   1.000
_cell.length_c   1.000
_cell.angle_alpha   90.00
_cell.angle_beta   90.00
_cell.angle_gamma   90.00
#
_symmetry.space_group_name_H-M   'P 1'
#
loop_
_entity.id
_entity.type
_entity.pdbx_description
1 polymer ?
#
loop_
_entity_poly.entity_id
_entity_poly.type
_entity_poly.pdbx_seq_one_letter_code
_entity_poly.pdbx_strand_id
1 'polypeptide(L)'
;MHSWDKAYLLLRIHQRQRKILGPAFAASQLRLYLNVFQASALKLIEKANEYVGEGKEVNVLQWTSKIALDIIGITSFRYKFNSLNDGQTELMAALNNVFVESQTKWELPFTALWRILPEWVLLVLERLPSRTAVRLKRFKDVASKVSRPIFEKQLNEVVNNANPSEKDIVNVLAMSHLADDAKKKMSDLEIDSQLATFIVAGHDTTASAIAWLLYELSRHPEVQTKVREEIAIAKSKAPGALTWGDYDAMAWLNAVIKEVLRYHPLAYGLFRKASEDDVLPLAEPIITSDGQSCSEIPISKGQVIFGSVYTYNRLPSVWGDDAAEWNPCRFLEDRRIKQESLGAYANLMTFSKNTMSLFEILR
;
A
#
# COMPACT_ATOMS: atom_id res chain seq x y z
N MET A 1 29.39 -10.27 13.08
CA MET A 1 28.76 -9.11 12.40
C MET A 1 27.85 -8.43 13.41
N HIS A 2 28.24 -7.25 13.91
CA HIS A 2 27.44 -6.51 14.88
C HIS A 2 26.07 -6.13 14.26
N SER A 3 25.03 -5.96 15.09
CA SER A 3 23.68 -5.60 14.65
C SER A 3 23.64 -4.29 13.84
N TRP A 4 24.63 -3.42 14.04
CA TRP A 4 24.85 -2.14 13.34
C TRP A 4 25.15 -2.30 11.84
N ASP A 5 26.05 -3.21 11.49
CA ASP A 5 26.43 -3.45 10.09
C ASP A 5 25.21 -3.93 9.28
N LYS A 6 24.33 -4.72 9.91
CA LYS A 6 23.11 -5.23 9.27
C LYS A 6 22.10 -4.13 9.00
N ALA A 7 21.80 -3.25 9.98
CA ALA A 7 20.81 -2.19 9.78
C ALA A 7 21.26 -1.17 8.73
N TYR A 8 22.54 -0.79 8.75
CA TYR A 8 23.11 0.14 7.79
C TYR A 8 23.20 -0.46 6.38
N LEU A 9 23.56 -1.74 6.28
CA LEU A 9 23.56 -2.48 5.02
C LEU A 9 22.15 -2.58 4.42
N LEU A 10 21.14 -2.89 5.25
CA LEU A 10 19.73 -2.95 4.82
C LEU A 10 19.23 -1.59 4.32
N LEU A 11 19.62 -0.49 4.97
CA LEU A 11 19.29 0.86 4.51
C LEU A 11 19.88 1.17 3.13
N ARG A 12 21.15 0.85 2.91
CA ARG A 12 21.81 1.04 1.61
C ARG A 12 21.20 0.16 0.51
N ILE A 13 20.88 -1.09 0.82
CA ILE A 13 20.19 -2.01 -0.09
C ILE A 13 18.83 -1.42 -0.49
N HIS A 14 18.03 -0.99 0.49
CA HIS A 14 16.72 -0.40 0.24
C HIS A 14 16.81 0.90 -0.59
N GLN A 15 17.75 1.80 -0.28
CA GLN A 15 17.97 3.03 -1.06
C GLN A 15 18.35 2.71 -2.51
N ARG A 16 19.22 1.72 -2.73
CA ARG A 16 19.59 1.25 -4.07
C ARG A 16 18.39 0.70 -4.82
N GLN A 17 17.63 -0.21 -4.21
CA GLN A 17 16.47 -0.82 -4.82
C GLN A 17 15.40 0.22 -5.17
N ARG A 18 15.11 1.15 -4.26
CA ARG A 18 14.19 2.27 -4.50
C ARG A 18 14.64 3.15 -5.66
N LYS A 19 15.94 3.45 -5.77
CA LYS A 19 16.48 4.24 -6.88
C LYS A 19 16.31 3.51 -8.23
N ILE A 20 16.55 2.20 -8.26
CA ILE A 20 16.37 1.37 -9.47
C ILE A 20 14.89 1.32 -9.88
N LEU A 21 13.97 1.15 -8.93
CA LEU A 21 12.54 0.99 -9.18
C LEU A 21 11.80 2.31 -9.42
N GLY A 22 12.36 3.45 -8.99
CA GLY A 22 11.73 4.77 -9.10
C GLY A 22 11.14 5.13 -10.48
N PRO A 23 11.82 4.86 -11.60
CA PRO A 23 11.29 5.13 -12.94
C PRO A 23 9.96 4.42 -13.25
N ALA A 24 9.70 3.24 -12.66
CA ALA A 24 8.46 2.50 -12.88
C ALA A 24 7.22 3.16 -12.27
N PHE A 25 7.43 4.03 -11.29
CA PHE A 25 6.37 4.76 -10.58
C PHE A 25 6.34 6.24 -10.94
N ALA A 26 7.08 6.67 -11.97
CA ALA A 26 7.05 8.04 -12.43
C ALA A 26 5.66 8.40 -12.99
N ALA A 27 5.18 9.62 -12.73
CA ALA A 27 3.87 10.07 -13.19
C ALA A 27 3.68 9.90 -14.71
N SER A 28 4.73 10.13 -15.51
CA SER A 28 4.69 9.90 -16.97
C SER A 28 4.42 8.45 -17.34
N GLN A 29 4.92 7.49 -16.55
CA GLN A 29 4.71 6.06 -16.75
C GLN A 29 3.30 5.65 -16.32
N LEU A 30 2.88 6.09 -15.13
CA LEU A 30 1.54 5.81 -14.61
C LEU A 30 0.44 6.33 -15.55
N ARG A 31 0.69 7.46 -16.23
CA ARG A 31 -0.27 8.03 -17.17
C ARG A 31 -0.60 7.12 -18.36
N LEU A 32 0.33 6.25 -18.76
CA LEU A 32 0.13 5.29 -19.85
C LEU A 32 -0.88 4.19 -19.49
N TYR A 33 -1.11 3.94 -18.20
CA TYR A 33 -1.98 2.87 -17.71
C TYR A 33 -3.46 3.25 -17.64
N LEU A 34 -3.83 4.49 -17.94
CA LEU A 34 -5.23 4.94 -17.83
C LEU A 34 -6.19 4.10 -18.66
N ASN A 35 -5.83 3.81 -19.91
CA ASN A 35 -6.64 3.00 -20.80
C ASN A 35 -6.81 1.58 -20.26
N VAL A 36 -5.78 1.04 -19.59
CA VAL A 36 -5.87 -0.27 -18.92
C VAL A 36 -6.84 -0.20 -17.75
N PHE A 37 -6.77 0.84 -16.91
CA PHE A 37 -7.71 1.03 -15.80
C PHE A 37 -9.15 1.15 -16.28
N GLN A 38 -9.40 1.93 -17.33
CA GLN A 38 -10.73 2.10 -17.92
C GLN A 38 -11.27 0.80 -18.53
N ALA A 39 -10.47 0.09 -19.31
CA ALA A 39 -10.86 -1.19 -19.91
C ALA A 39 -11.14 -2.26 -18.84
N SER A 40 -10.30 -2.32 -17.80
CA SER A 40 -10.48 -3.20 -16.65
C SER A 40 -11.76 -2.86 -15.87
N ALA A 41 -12.05 -1.59 -15.63
CA ALA A 41 -13.28 -1.15 -14.96
C ALA A 41 -14.53 -1.52 -15.78
N LEU A 42 -14.52 -1.36 -17.11
CA LEU A 42 -15.62 -1.76 -17.97
C LEU A 42 -15.86 -3.28 -17.93
N LYS A 43 -14.79 -4.08 -18.01
CA LYS A 43 -14.87 -5.55 -17.90
C LYS A 43 -15.45 -5.97 -16.55
N LEU A 44 -15.07 -5.29 -15.46
CA LEU A 44 -15.64 -5.53 -14.14
C LEU A 44 -17.14 -5.25 -14.11
N ILE A 45 -17.58 -4.12 -14.67
CA ILE A 45 -18.99 -3.71 -14.71
C ILE A 45 -19.83 -4.69 -15.53
N GLU A 46 -19.35 -5.08 -16.71
CA GLU A 46 -20.02 -6.06 -17.58
C GLU A 46 -20.29 -7.36 -16.81
N LYS A 47 -19.25 -7.90 -16.18
CA LYS A 47 -19.36 -9.12 -15.38
C LYS A 47 -20.23 -8.94 -14.14
N ALA A 48 -20.13 -7.81 -13.45
CA ALA A 48 -20.96 -7.55 -12.27
C ALA A 48 -22.45 -7.47 -12.64
N ASN A 49 -22.78 -6.84 -13.77
CA ASN A 49 -24.16 -6.72 -14.24
C ASN A 49 -24.79 -8.08 -14.60
N GLU A 50 -24.02 -9.02 -15.16
CA GLU A 50 -24.47 -10.40 -15.38
C GLU A 50 -24.96 -11.06 -14.06
N TYR A 51 -24.27 -10.82 -12.95
CA TYR A 51 -24.60 -11.40 -11.64
C TYR A 51 -25.71 -10.64 -10.90
N VAL A 52 -25.70 -9.31 -10.96
CA VAL A 52 -26.66 -8.45 -10.25
C VAL A 52 -28.06 -8.54 -10.86
N GLY A 53 -28.17 -8.78 -12.18
CA GLY A 53 -29.46 -8.99 -12.86
C GLY A 53 -30.30 -10.14 -12.28
N GLU A 54 -29.67 -11.05 -11.54
CA GLU A 54 -30.31 -12.19 -10.87
C GLU A 54 -30.74 -11.90 -9.41
N GLY A 55 -30.58 -10.66 -8.93
CA GLY A 55 -30.95 -10.27 -7.55
C GLY A 55 -30.05 -10.84 -6.45
N LYS A 56 -28.85 -11.28 -6.81
CA LYS A 56 -27.89 -11.90 -5.88
C LYS A 56 -27.05 -10.85 -5.16
N GLU A 57 -26.78 -11.09 -3.87
CA GLU A 57 -25.81 -10.32 -3.11
C GLU A 57 -24.39 -10.55 -3.66
N VAL A 58 -23.60 -9.48 -3.75
CA VAL A 58 -22.24 -9.51 -4.31
C VAL A 58 -21.23 -9.14 -3.24
N ASN A 59 -20.26 -10.02 -3.00
CA ASN A 59 -19.09 -9.70 -2.20
C ASN A 59 -18.15 -8.79 -3.00
N VAL A 60 -18.30 -7.48 -2.85
CA VAL A 60 -17.54 -6.47 -3.59
C VAL A 60 -16.03 -6.64 -3.43
N LEU A 61 -15.53 -7.01 -2.24
CA LEU A 61 -14.10 -7.19 -2.00
C LEU A 61 -13.50 -8.28 -2.90
N GLN A 62 -14.20 -9.40 -3.09
CA GLN A 62 -13.73 -10.46 -3.97
C GLN A 62 -13.55 -9.96 -5.42
N TRP A 63 -14.47 -9.12 -5.88
CA TRP A 63 -14.46 -8.57 -7.24
C TRP A 63 -13.40 -7.48 -7.40
N THR A 64 -13.24 -6.61 -6.41
CA THR A 64 -12.20 -5.57 -6.42
C THR A 64 -10.79 -6.18 -6.32
N SER A 65 -10.61 -7.27 -5.56
CA SER A 65 -9.36 -8.03 -5.50
C SER A 65 -8.99 -8.65 -6.85
N LYS A 66 -9.98 -9.22 -7.56
CA LYS A 66 -9.79 -9.76 -8.92
C LYS A 66 -9.33 -8.68 -9.88
N ILE A 67 -10.06 -7.57 -9.96
CA ILE A 67 -9.68 -6.54 -10.93
C ILE A 67 -8.35 -5.87 -10.60
N ALA A 68 -8.03 -5.69 -9.32
CA ALA A 68 -6.75 -5.12 -8.91
C ALA A 68 -5.58 -6.05 -9.29
N LEU A 69 -5.75 -7.37 -9.17
CA LEU A 69 -4.75 -8.35 -9.62
C LEU A 69 -4.57 -8.30 -11.15
N ASP A 70 -5.66 -8.25 -11.92
CA ASP A 70 -5.58 -8.15 -13.38
C ASP A 70 -4.89 -6.84 -13.81
N ILE A 71 -5.19 -5.73 -13.16
CA ILE A 71 -4.58 -4.42 -13.43
C ILE A 71 -3.07 -4.46 -13.16
N ILE A 72 -2.62 -4.91 -11.98
CA ILE A 72 -1.19 -4.95 -11.69
C ILE A 72 -0.47 -5.93 -12.63
N GLY A 73 -1.10 -7.05 -12.97
CA GLY A 73 -0.59 -8.02 -13.94
C GLY A 73 -0.30 -7.38 -15.29
N ILE A 74 -1.27 -6.65 -15.86
CA ILE A 74 -1.13 -6.05 -17.18
C ILE A 74 -0.13 -4.88 -17.15
N THR A 75 -0.25 -3.98 -16.17
CA THR A 75 0.51 -2.72 -16.13
C THR A 75 1.96 -2.90 -15.71
N SER A 76 2.21 -3.76 -14.72
CA SER A 76 3.53 -3.91 -14.10
C SER A 76 4.26 -5.18 -14.54
N PHE A 77 3.51 -6.24 -14.88
CA PHE A 77 4.07 -7.56 -15.17
C PHE A 77 3.88 -8.04 -16.62
N ARG A 78 3.19 -7.26 -17.46
CA ARG A 78 2.82 -7.64 -18.85
C ARG A 78 2.14 -9.00 -18.92
N TYR A 79 1.43 -9.36 -17.87
CA TYR A 79 0.84 -10.68 -17.70
C TYR A 79 -0.67 -10.56 -17.45
N LYS A 80 -1.45 -11.35 -18.19
CA LYS A 80 -2.91 -11.40 -18.02
C LYS A 80 -3.27 -12.53 -17.08
N PHE A 81 -3.51 -12.20 -15.81
CA PHE A 81 -3.97 -13.18 -14.82
C PHE A 81 -5.38 -13.70 -15.08
N ASN A 82 -6.22 -12.94 -15.80
CA ASN A 82 -7.61 -13.29 -16.13
C ASN A 82 -8.47 -13.68 -14.91
N SER A 83 -8.14 -13.13 -13.74
CA SER A 83 -8.75 -13.50 -12.47
C SER A 83 -10.24 -13.14 -12.35
N LEU A 84 -10.74 -12.24 -13.19
CA LEU A 84 -12.19 -11.99 -13.32
C LEU A 84 -12.95 -13.20 -13.89
N ASN A 85 -12.36 -13.93 -14.84
CA ASN A 85 -13.00 -15.07 -15.49
C ASN A 85 -12.77 -16.37 -14.72
N ASP A 86 -11.56 -16.52 -14.18
CA ASP A 86 -11.19 -17.71 -13.42
C ASP A 86 -11.69 -17.61 -11.96
N GLY A 87 -11.79 -18.74 -11.26
CA GLY A 87 -12.12 -18.80 -9.83
C GLY A 87 -11.10 -18.08 -8.95
N GLN A 88 -11.15 -18.28 -7.63
CA GLN A 88 -10.04 -17.80 -6.78
C GLN A 88 -8.71 -18.42 -7.26
N THR A 89 -7.76 -17.58 -7.65
CA THR A 89 -6.44 -18.05 -8.08
C THR A 89 -5.64 -18.58 -6.88
N GLU A 90 -4.71 -19.51 -7.13
CA GLU A 90 -3.79 -20.03 -6.09
C GLU A 90 -3.06 -18.88 -5.37
N LEU A 91 -2.71 -17.83 -6.13
CA LEU A 91 -2.06 -16.62 -5.64
C LEU A 91 -2.94 -15.83 -4.65
N MET A 92 -4.20 -15.59 -4.99
CA MET A 92 -5.15 -14.93 -4.09
C MET A 92 -5.41 -15.76 -2.82
N ALA A 93 -5.55 -17.08 -2.97
CA ALA A 93 -5.73 -17.97 -1.84
C ALA A 93 -4.50 -17.99 -0.91
N ALA A 94 -3.29 -17.87 -1.46
CA ALA A 94 -2.05 -17.82 -0.70
C ALA A 94 -1.86 -16.50 0.08
N LEU A 95 -2.57 -15.44 -0.31
CA LEU A 95 -2.55 -14.13 0.34
C LEU A 95 -3.50 -14.02 1.54
N ASN A 96 -4.59 -14.78 1.50
CA ASN A 96 -5.55 -14.82 2.59
C ASN A 96 -4.86 -15.18 3.91
N ASN A 97 -5.01 -14.31 4.92
CA ASN A 97 -4.45 -14.45 6.27
C ASN A 97 -2.92 -14.35 6.38
N VAL A 98 -2.24 -13.72 5.41
CA VAL A 98 -0.81 -13.35 5.55
C VAL A 98 -0.64 -12.10 6.43
N PHE A 99 -1.54 -11.12 6.32
CA PHE A 99 -1.43 -9.84 7.04
C PHE A 99 -2.37 -9.67 8.23
N VAL A 100 -3.49 -10.39 8.25
CA VAL A 100 -4.48 -10.31 9.33
C VAL A 100 -4.55 -11.68 9.99
N GLU A 101 -3.76 -11.88 11.03
CA GLU A 101 -4.00 -12.96 11.97
C GLU A 101 -5.02 -12.46 13.00
N SER A 102 -6.18 -13.13 13.07
CA SER A 102 -6.96 -13.10 14.30
C SER A 102 -6.10 -13.80 15.35
N GLN A 103 -5.42 -13.01 16.20
CA GLN A 103 -4.60 -13.56 17.27
C GLN A 103 -5.48 -14.46 18.12
N THR A 104 -5.13 -15.73 18.16
CA THR A 104 -5.81 -16.68 19.03
C THR A 104 -5.57 -16.23 20.48
N LYS A 105 -6.54 -16.40 21.38
CA LYS A 105 -6.43 -15.93 22.79
C LYS A 105 -5.14 -16.37 23.51
N TRP A 106 -4.51 -17.47 23.07
CA TRP A 106 -3.26 -18.02 23.59
C TRP A 106 -1.98 -17.42 22.99
N GLU A 107 -2.06 -16.76 21.84
CA GLU A 107 -0.91 -16.12 21.18
C GLU A 107 -0.56 -14.77 21.84
N LEU A 108 -1.52 -14.11 22.49
CA LEU A 108 -1.31 -12.87 23.25
C LEU A 108 -0.34 -13.03 24.44
N PRO A 109 -0.51 -13.98 25.37
CA PRO A 109 0.48 -14.20 26.43
C PRO A 109 1.83 -14.71 25.88
N PHE A 110 1.83 -15.45 24.77
CA PHE A 110 3.05 -15.93 24.13
C PHE A 110 3.85 -14.79 23.47
N THR A 111 3.17 -13.84 22.82
CA THR A 111 3.78 -12.61 22.27
C THR A 111 4.27 -11.66 23.35
N ALA A 112 3.56 -11.58 24.48
CA ALA A 112 4.05 -10.88 25.67
C ALA A 112 5.31 -11.56 26.24
N LEU A 113 5.33 -12.90 26.31
CA LEU A 113 6.50 -13.67 26.75
C LEU A 113 7.71 -13.45 25.83
N TRP A 114 7.50 -13.35 24.52
CA TRP A 114 8.53 -13.01 23.54
C TRP A 114 9.25 -11.67 23.82
N ARG A 115 8.61 -10.71 24.52
CA ARG A 115 9.26 -9.45 24.91
C ARG A 115 10.20 -9.59 26.11
N ILE A 116 10.07 -10.67 26.89
CA ILE A 116 10.81 -10.91 28.13
C ILE A 116 11.98 -11.89 27.89
N LEU A 117 11.89 -12.71 26.82
CA LEU A 117 12.90 -13.71 26.51
C LEU A 117 14.23 -13.07 26.01
N PRO A 118 15.39 -13.60 26.46
CA PRO A 118 16.69 -13.17 25.95
C PRO A 118 16.84 -13.37 24.44
N GLU A 119 17.58 -12.49 23.75
CA GLU A 119 17.75 -12.52 22.28
C GLU A 119 18.20 -13.89 21.73
N TRP A 120 19.04 -14.63 22.46
CA TRP A 120 19.49 -15.95 22.03
C TRP A 120 18.35 -16.98 21.99
N VAL A 121 17.38 -16.88 22.90
CA VAL A 121 16.18 -17.73 22.90
C VAL A 121 15.29 -17.35 21.73
N LEU A 122 15.14 -16.06 21.46
CA LEU A 122 14.40 -15.56 20.29
C LEU A 122 14.97 -16.11 18.99
N LEU A 123 16.30 -16.09 18.83
CA LEU A 123 16.97 -16.62 17.64
C LEU A 123 16.77 -18.14 17.45
N VAL A 124 16.63 -18.90 18.53
CA VAL A 124 16.32 -20.34 18.46
C VAL A 124 14.85 -20.57 18.14
N LEU A 125 13.95 -19.80 18.76
CA LEU A 125 12.50 -19.87 18.51
C LEU A 125 12.12 -19.40 17.11
N GLU A 126 12.83 -18.41 16.54
CA GLU A 126 12.67 -17.97 15.14
C GLU A 126 13.02 -19.07 14.13
N ARG A 127 13.80 -20.09 14.53
CA ARG A 127 14.09 -21.27 13.68
C ARG A 127 13.00 -22.33 13.73
N LEU A 128 12.07 -22.24 14.69
CA LEU A 128 10.92 -23.13 14.72
C LEU A 128 9.89 -22.68 13.68
N PRO A 129 9.30 -23.59 12.90
CA PRO A 129 8.31 -23.25 11.89
C PRO A 129 7.01 -22.78 12.57
N SER A 130 6.90 -21.48 12.83
CA SER A 130 5.66 -20.87 13.29
C SER A 130 4.60 -20.95 12.18
N ARG A 131 3.31 -20.87 12.55
CA ARG A 131 2.21 -20.84 11.58
C ARG A 131 2.39 -19.71 10.57
N THR A 132 2.80 -18.55 11.05
CA THR A 132 3.13 -17.36 10.26
C THR A 132 4.31 -17.64 9.30
N ALA A 133 5.38 -18.28 9.77
CA ALA A 133 6.53 -18.62 8.93
C ALA A 133 6.17 -19.62 7.83
N VAL A 134 5.36 -20.64 8.13
CA VAL A 134 4.87 -21.63 7.14
C VAL A 134 3.99 -20.96 6.09
N ARG A 135 3.07 -20.07 6.50
CA ARG A 135 2.22 -19.32 5.56
C ARG A 135 3.04 -18.35 4.70
N LEU A 136 3.97 -17.62 5.30
CA LEU A 136 4.85 -16.71 4.57
C LEU A 136 5.71 -17.47 3.57
N LYS A 137 6.20 -18.66 3.95
CA LYS A 137 6.91 -19.56 3.02
C LYS A 137 6.00 -20.01 1.88
N ARG A 138 4.80 -20.53 2.17
CA ARG A 138 3.82 -20.93 1.15
C ARG A 138 3.50 -19.77 0.20
N PHE A 139 3.29 -18.58 0.75
CA PHE A 139 3.05 -17.37 -0.02
C PHE A 139 4.24 -17.05 -0.94
N LYS A 140 5.47 -17.06 -0.41
CA LYS A 140 6.68 -16.86 -1.22
C LYS A 140 6.80 -17.91 -2.33
N ASP A 141 6.56 -19.18 -2.02
CA ASP A 141 6.64 -20.28 -2.98
C ASP A 141 5.63 -20.09 -4.13
N VAL A 142 4.38 -19.73 -3.81
CA VAL A 142 3.33 -19.46 -4.81
C VAL A 142 3.64 -18.20 -5.62
N ALA A 143 4.06 -17.11 -4.95
CA ALA A 143 4.43 -15.87 -5.63
C ALA A 143 5.58 -16.10 -6.61
N SER A 144 6.64 -16.79 -6.19
CA SER A 144 7.78 -17.13 -7.05
C SER A 144 7.39 -18.05 -8.20
N LYS A 145 6.55 -19.05 -7.96
CA LYS A 145 6.02 -19.96 -9.01
C LYS A 145 5.30 -19.19 -10.11
N VAL A 146 4.58 -18.12 -9.75
CA VAL A 146 3.85 -17.26 -10.70
C VAL A 146 4.78 -16.24 -11.35
N SER A 147 5.65 -15.60 -10.58
CA SER A 147 6.43 -14.46 -11.06
C SER A 147 7.70 -14.83 -11.81
N ARG A 148 8.33 -15.97 -11.50
CA ARG A 148 9.59 -16.38 -12.14
C ARG A 148 9.41 -16.61 -13.65
N PRO A 149 8.40 -17.35 -14.14
CA PRO A 149 8.22 -17.52 -15.59
C PRO A 149 7.96 -16.19 -16.32
N ILE A 150 7.24 -15.27 -15.66
CA ILE A 150 6.97 -13.92 -16.19
C ILE A 150 8.29 -13.16 -16.34
N PHE A 151 9.12 -13.20 -15.30
CA PHE A 151 10.42 -12.55 -15.29
C PHE A 151 11.39 -13.15 -16.32
N GLU A 152 11.50 -14.48 -16.40
CA GLU A 152 12.36 -15.16 -17.38
C GLU A 152 11.97 -14.82 -18.82
N LYS A 153 10.66 -14.78 -19.11
CA LYS A 153 10.17 -14.34 -20.41
C LYS A 153 10.61 -12.91 -20.72
N GLN A 154 10.40 -11.97 -19.80
CA GLN A 154 10.83 -10.58 -19.99
C GLN A 154 12.35 -10.45 -20.11
N LEU A 155 13.11 -11.22 -19.32
CA LEU A 155 14.57 -11.24 -19.38
C LEU A 155 15.04 -11.64 -20.78
N ASN A 156 14.46 -12.71 -21.34
CA ASN A 156 14.76 -13.13 -22.71
C ASN A 156 14.37 -12.08 -23.75
N GLU A 157 13.24 -11.40 -23.59
CA GLU A 157 12.84 -10.30 -24.48
C GLU A 157 13.85 -9.15 -24.44
N VAL A 158 14.30 -8.75 -23.24
CA VAL A 158 15.29 -7.68 -23.05
C VAL A 158 16.65 -8.06 -23.62
N VAL A 159 17.09 -9.32 -23.44
CA VAL A 159 18.36 -9.81 -24.01
C VAL A 159 18.35 -9.73 -25.53
N ASN A 160 17.22 -10.04 -26.17
CA ASN A 160 17.11 -10.10 -27.63
C ASN A 160 16.76 -8.75 -28.27
N ASN A 161 15.96 -7.92 -27.61
CA ASN A 161 15.48 -6.64 -28.12
C ASN A 161 15.23 -5.65 -26.98
N ALA A 162 16.32 -5.21 -26.34
CA ALA A 162 16.25 -4.25 -25.25
C ALA A 162 15.55 -2.95 -25.72
N ASN A 163 14.43 -2.62 -25.07
CA ASN A 163 13.77 -1.33 -25.23
C ASN A 163 13.92 -0.51 -23.94
N PRO A 164 14.90 0.41 -23.84
CA PRO A 164 15.13 1.22 -22.65
C PRO A 164 14.01 2.23 -22.35
N SER A 165 13.10 2.46 -23.30
CA SER A 165 11.97 3.37 -23.11
C SER A 165 10.86 2.77 -22.24
N GLU A 166 10.81 1.44 -22.14
CA GLU A 166 9.84 0.70 -21.35
C GLU A 166 10.23 0.70 -19.88
N LYS A 167 9.33 1.16 -19.01
CA LYS A 167 9.61 1.35 -17.59
C LYS A 167 8.64 0.60 -16.68
N ASP A 168 7.90 -0.40 -17.16
CA ASP A 168 7.16 -1.27 -16.25
C ASP A 168 8.10 -2.05 -15.32
N ILE A 169 7.55 -2.54 -14.21
CA ILE A 169 8.32 -3.12 -13.11
C ILE A 169 9.17 -4.29 -13.59
N VAL A 170 8.61 -5.23 -14.34
CA VAL A 170 9.35 -6.42 -14.76
C VAL A 170 10.45 -6.06 -15.76
N ASN A 171 10.23 -5.10 -16.67
CA ASN A 171 11.29 -4.60 -17.55
C ASN A 171 12.42 -3.93 -16.76
N VAL A 172 12.09 -3.08 -15.77
CA VAL A 172 13.10 -2.43 -14.91
C VAL A 172 13.91 -3.45 -14.13
N LEU A 173 13.27 -4.52 -13.62
CA LEU A 173 13.97 -5.61 -12.93
C LEU A 173 14.86 -6.41 -13.89
N ALA A 174 14.42 -6.69 -15.12
CA ALA A 174 15.22 -7.39 -16.13
C ALA A 174 16.45 -6.57 -16.54
N MET A 175 16.27 -5.28 -16.82
CA MET A 175 17.37 -4.35 -17.10
C MET A 175 18.34 -4.24 -15.92
N SER A 176 17.83 -4.25 -14.69
CA SER A 176 18.65 -4.25 -13.48
C SER A 176 19.45 -5.54 -13.35
N HIS A 177 18.86 -6.70 -13.62
CA HIS A 177 19.54 -8.00 -13.57
C HIS A 177 20.75 -8.06 -14.52
N LEU A 178 20.59 -7.52 -15.72
CA LEU A 178 21.61 -7.48 -16.77
C LEU A 178 22.66 -6.37 -16.58
N ALA A 179 22.49 -5.47 -15.60
CA ALA A 179 23.43 -4.37 -15.40
C ALA A 179 24.81 -4.87 -14.91
N ASP A 180 25.87 -4.26 -15.40
CA ASP A 180 27.24 -4.49 -14.92
C ASP A 180 27.58 -3.64 -13.68
N ASP A 181 26.97 -2.45 -13.57
CA ASP A 181 27.16 -1.56 -12.43
C ASP A 181 26.45 -2.12 -11.18
N ALA A 182 27.23 -2.45 -10.13
CA ALA A 182 26.73 -2.93 -8.84
C ALA A 182 25.69 -1.98 -8.18
N LYS A 183 25.71 -0.68 -8.50
CA LYS A 183 24.71 0.29 -8.02
C LYS A 183 23.37 0.16 -8.73
N LYS A 184 23.33 -0.50 -9.90
CA LYS A 184 22.13 -0.73 -10.71
C LYS A 184 21.73 -2.20 -10.78
N LYS A 185 22.58 -3.12 -10.30
CA LYS A 185 22.35 -4.55 -10.35
C LYS A 185 21.55 -5.08 -9.15
N MET A 186 20.50 -5.85 -9.43
CA MET A 186 19.80 -6.67 -8.45
C MET A 186 20.13 -8.15 -8.66
N SER A 187 20.32 -8.88 -7.56
CA SER A 187 20.47 -10.34 -7.57
C SER A 187 19.12 -11.04 -7.76
N ASP A 188 19.14 -12.34 -8.11
CA ASP A 188 17.90 -13.13 -8.26
C ASP A 188 17.05 -13.15 -7.00
N LEU A 189 17.68 -13.23 -5.82
CA LEU A 189 16.96 -13.19 -4.54
C LEU A 189 16.26 -11.85 -4.31
N GLU A 190 16.89 -10.75 -4.73
CA GLU A 190 16.27 -9.43 -4.65
C GLU A 190 15.12 -9.31 -5.64
N ILE A 191 15.29 -9.80 -6.87
CA ILE A 191 14.26 -9.78 -7.91
C ILE A 191 13.04 -10.60 -7.47
N ASP A 192 13.23 -11.83 -7.02
CA ASP A 192 12.14 -12.69 -6.52
C ASP A 192 11.38 -12.02 -5.37
N SER A 193 12.12 -11.38 -4.46
CA SER A 193 11.52 -10.64 -3.35
C SER A 193 10.70 -9.43 -3.83
N GLN A 194 11.19 -8.68 -4.82
CA GLN A 194 10.48 -7.53 -5.39
C GLN A 194 9.23 -7.96 -6.17
N LEU A 195 9.34 -8.99 -7.00
CA LEU A 195 8.20 -9.54 -7.75
C LEU A 195 7.07 -9.97 -6.80
N ALA A 196 7.40 -10.75 -5.76
CA ALA A 196 6.43 -11.15 -4.74
C ALA A 196 5.83 -9.95 -4.01
N THR A 197 6.65 -8.95 -3.66
CA THR A 197 6.19 -7.74 -2.97
C THR A 197 5.20 -6.94 -3.82
N PHE A 198 5.49 -6.70 -5.10
CA PHE A 198 4.66 -5.87 -5.96
C PHE A 198 3.33 -6.51 -6.34
N ILE A 199 3.32 -7.82 -6.58
CA ILE A 199 2.07 -8.56 -6.79
C ILE A 199 1.12 -8.32 -5.62
N VAL A 200 1.63 -8.38 -4.39
CA VAL A 200 0.81 -8.24 -3.18
C VAL A 200 0.43 -6.81 -2.87
N ALA A 201 1.44 -5.97 -2.68
CA ALA A 201 1.26 -4.62 -2.19
C ALA A 201 0.39 -3.79 -3.13
N GLY A 202 0.49 -4.03 -4.45
CA GLY A 202 -0.27 -3.29 -5.46
C GLY A 202 -1.74 -3.71 -5.59
N HIS A 203 -2.08 -4.98 -5.33
CA HIS A 203 -3.46 -5.45 -5.56
C HIS A 203 -4.32 -5.39 -4.29
N ASP A 204 -3.85 -5.89 -3.14
CA ASP A 204 -4.69 -6.10 -1.96
C ASP A 204 -5.13 -4.78 -1.32
N THR A 205 -4.19 -3.83 -1.27
CA THR A 205 -4.46 -2.48 -0.76
C THR A 205 -5.46 -1.76 -1.67
N THR A 206 -5.19 -1.68 -2.98
CA THR A 206 -6.07 -1.04 -3.96
C THR A 206 -7.48 -1.65 -3.94
N ALA A 207 -7.59 -2.98 -3.91
CA ALA A 207 -8.85 -3.70 -3.84
C ALA A 207 -9.67 -3.34 -2.60
N SER A 208 -9.01 -3.30 -1.44
CA SER A 208 -9.63 -2.95 -0.16
C SER A 208 -10.06 -1.49 -0.12
N ALA A 209 -9.26 -0.55 -0.65
CA ALA A 209 -9.66 0.86 -0.76
C ALA A 209 -10.93 1.03 -1.63
N ILE A 210 -10.98 0.36 -2.79
CA ILE A 210 -12.15 0.42 -3.66
C ILE A 210 -13.37 -0.21 -2.98
N ALA A 211 -13.20 -1.32 -2.26
CA ALA A 211 -14.29 -1.96 -1.52
C ALA A 211 -14.84 -1.04 -0.42
N TRP A 212 -13.98 -0.39 0.37
CA TRP A 212 -14.39 0.60 1.36
C TRP A 212 -15.08 1.82 0.72
N LEU A 213 -14.59 2.28 -0.43
CA LEU A 213 -15.23 3.38 -1.16
C LEU A 213 -16.65 3.00 -1.59
N LEU A 214 -16.83 1.82 -2.17
CA LEU A 214 -18.15 1.35 -2.59
C LEU A 214 -19.07 1.11 -1.39
N TYR A 215 -18.53 0.62 -0.28
CA TYR A 215 -19.27 0.49 0.98
C TYR A 215 -19.78 1.84 1.48
N GLU A 216 -18.90 2.85 1.59
CA GLU A 216 -19.28 4.17 2.09
C GLU A 216 -20.28 4.87 1.16
N LEU A 217 -20.10 4.75 -0.16
CA LEU A 217 -21.09 5.28 -1.12
C LEU A 217 -22.44 4.56 -1.03
N SER A 218 -22.47 3.25 -0.73
CA SER A 218 -23.73 2.52 -0.51
C SER A 218 -24.45 2.97 0.76
N ARG A 219 -23.68 3.47 1.75
CA ARG A 219 -24.18 3.96 3.03
C ARG A 219 -24.65 5.41 3.00
N HIS A 220 -24.19 6.18 2.01
CA HIS A 220 -24.44 7.61 1.83
C HIS A 220 -24.96 7.93 0.42
N PRO A 221 -26.23 7.59 0.10
CA PRO A 221 -26.80 7.75 -1.25
C PRO A 221 -26.76 9.19 -1.80
N GLU A 222 -26.84 10.19 -0.92
CA GLU A 222 -26.72 11.60 -1.26
C GLU A 222 -25.33 11.96 -1.78
N VAL A 223 -24.26 11.43 -1.16
CA VAL A 223 -22.89 11.61 -1.65
C VAL A 223 -22.69 10.82 -2.95
N GLN A 224 -23.21 9.59 -3.02
CA GLN A 224 -23.17 8.78 -4.23
C GLN A 224 -23.81 9.49 -5.42
N THR A 225 -24.93 10.18 -5.20
CA THR A 225 -25.63 10.94 -6.24
C THR A 225 -24.76 12.09 -6.76
N LYS A 226 -24.13 12.87 -5.88
CA LYS A 226 -23.22 13.96 -6.28
C LYS A 226 -22.04 13.47 -7.11
N VAL A 227 -21.41 12.36 -6.70
CA VAL A 227 -20.32 11.74 -7.48
C VAL A 227 -20.80 11.27 -8.85
N ARG A 228 -22.00 10.66 -8.95
CA ARG A 228 -22.58 10.23 -10.23
C ARG A 228 -22.86 11.41 -11.15
N GLU A 229 -23.45 12.48 -10.62
CA GLU A 229 -23.72 13.71 -11.37
C GLU A 229 -22.43 14.36 -11.89
N GLU A 230 -21.41 14.46 -11.04
CA GLU A 230 -20.09 14.97 -11.43
C GLU A 230 -19.46 14.15 -12.57
N ILE A 231 -19.49 12.82 -12.46
CA ILE A 231 -18.98 11.92 -13.52
C ILE A 231 -19.81 12.06 -14.81
N ALA A 232 -21.13 12.20 -14.71
CA ALA A 232 -22.00 12.37 -15.87
C ALA A 232 -21.70 13.68 -16.62
N ILE A 233 -21.51 14.79 -15.88
CA ILE A 233 -21.14 16.09 -16.43
C ILE A 233 -19.76 16.03 -17.10
N ALA A 234 -18.78 15.37 -16.48
CA ALA A 234 -17.46 15.20 -17.07
C ALA A 234 -17.53 14.41 -18.39
N LYS A 235 -18.29 13.30 -18.41
CA LYS A 235 -18.49 12.50 -19.62
C LYS A 235 -19.22 13.26 -20.73
N SER A 236 -20.21 14.10 -20.41
CA SER A 236 -20.93 14.87 -21.43
C SER A 236 -20.08 15.96 -22.08
N LYS A 237 -19.07 16.46 -21.37
CA LYS A 237 -18.16 17.50 -21.85
C LYS A 237 -16.93 16.93 -22.58
N ALA A 238 -16.57 15.68 -22.31
CA ALA A 238 -15.40 15.05 -22.89
C ALA A 238 -15.63 14.71 -24.37
N PRO A 239 -14.69 15.02 -25.28
CA PRO A 239 -14.77 14.65 -26.69
C PRO A 239 -14.55 13.15 -26.94
N GLY A 240 -14.33 12.35 -25.90
CA GLY A 240 -14.01 10.92 -25.96
C GLY A 240 -13.88 10.31 -24.57
N ALA A 241 -12.98 9.32 -24.42
CA ALA A 241 -12.67 8.74 -23.11
C ALA A 241 -12.09 9.81 -22.15
N LEU A 242 -12.43 9.70 -20.87
CA LEU A 242 -11.94 10.61 -19.84
C LEU A 242 -10.40 10.55 -19.75
N THR A 243 -9.77 11.70 -19.66
CA THR A 243 -8.32 11.86 -19.49
C THR A 243 -7.96 11.97 -18.01
N TRP A 244 -6.66 11.95 -17.69
CA TRP A 244 -6.18 12.21 -16.32
C TRP A 244 -6.65 13.56 -15.79
N GLY A 245 -6.60 14.60 -16.63
CA GLY A 245 -7.04 15.94 -16.24
C GLY A 245 -8.52 15.99 -15.89
N ASP A 246 -9.35 15.18 -16.56
CA ASP A 246 -10.77 15.09 -16.24
C ASP A 246 -10.99 14.46 -14.86
N TYR A 247 -10.26 13.38 -14.53
CA TYR A 247 -10.33 12.75 -13.20
C TYR A 247 -9.78 13.65 -12.09
N ASP A 248 -8.67 14.35 -12.35
CA ASP A 248 -8.08 15.30 -11.38
C ASP A 248 -9.04 16.47 -11.09
N ALA A 249 -9.88 16.86 -12.06
CA ALA A 249 -10.86 17.93 -11.91
C ALA A 249 -12.15 17.52 -11.19
N MET A 250 -12.40 16.22 -10.97
CA MET A 250 -13.60 15.72 -10.27
C MET A 250 -13.47 15.90 -8.76
N ALA A 251 -13.89 17.05 -8.25
CA ALA A 251 -13.74 17.43 -6.84
C ALA A 251 -14.43 16.45 -5.88
N TRP A 252 -15.67 16.04 -6.15
CA TRP A 252 -16.41 15.08 -5.31
C TRP A 252 -15.77 13.69 -5.33
N LEU A 253 -15.40 13.18 -6.51
CA LEU A 253 -14.72 11.89 -6.61
C LEU A 253 -13.42 11.89 -5.81
N ASN A 254 -12.59 12.93 -5.96
CA ASN A 254 -11.34 13.07 -5.23
C ASN A 254 -11.56 13.23 -3.72
N ALA A 255 -12.60 13.97 -3.31
CA ALA A 255 -12.94 14.15 -1.89
C ALA A 255 -13.35 12.83 -1.24
N VAL A 256 -14.18 12.03 -1.92
CA VAL A 256 -14.61 10.70 -1.44
C VAL A 256 -13.41 9.75 -1.34
N ILE A 257 -12.53 9.71 -2.34
CA ILE A 257 -11.31 8.88 -2.30
C ILE A 257 -10.44 9.25 -1.10
N LYS A 258 -10.19 10.55 -0.89
CA LYS A 258 -9.39 11.04 0.25
C LYS A 258 -10.02 10.68 1.58
N GLU A 259 -11.34 10.84 1.73
CA GLU A 259 -12.03 10.54 2.98
C GLU A 259 -12.09 9.04 3.28
N VAL A 260 -12.24 8.19 2.28
CA VAL A 260 -12.09 6.73 2.44
C VAL A 260 -10.69 6.38 2.92
N LEU A 261 -9.65 6.97 2.34
CA LEU A 261 -8.26 6.70 2.74
C LEU A 261 -7.92 7.27 4.13
N ARG A 262 -8.57 8.35 4.56
CA ARG A 262 -8.47 8.90 5.91
C ARG A 262 -9.14 7.97 6.91
N TYR A 263 -10.42 7.67 6.69
CA TYR A 263 -11.26 6.96 7.64
C TYR A 263 -10.96 5.46 7.65
N HIS A 264 -10.71 4.84 6.51
CA HIS A 264 -10.35 3.42 6.39
C HIS A 264 -8.89 3.24 5.93
N PRO A 265 -7.89 3.61 6.75
CA PRO A 265 -6.49 3.46 6.36
C PRO A 265 -6.13 1.98 6.29
N LEU A 266 -5.64 1.54 5.14
CA LEU A 266 -5.29 0.14 4.88
C LEU A 266 -4.04 -0.30 5.63
N ALA A 267 -3.16 0.66 5.95
CA ALA A 267 -2.04 0.48 6.86
C ALA A 267 -2.34 1.25 8.16
N TYR A 268 -2.66 0.52 9.23
CA TYR A 268 -3.08 1.10 10.51
C TYR A 268 -1.96 1.76 11.30
N GLY A 269 -0.70 1.41 11.02
CA GLY A 269 0.44 1.98 11.71
C GLY A 269 1.76 1.79 11.00
N LEU A 270 2.73 2.58 11.44
CA LEU A 270 4.09 2.61 10.90
C LEU A 270 5.06 2.32 12.03
N PHE A 271 5.97 1.38 11.79
CA PHE A 271 7.07 1.11 12.71
C PHE A 271 8.32 1.88 12.27
N ARG A 272 9.03 2.43 13.25
CA ARG A 272 10.37 3.01 13.08
C ARG A 272 11.27 2.51 14.19
N LYS A 273 12.56 2.37 13.91
CA LYS A 273 13.57 2.01 14.91
C LYS A 273 14.57 3.15 14.99
N ALA A 274 14.79 3.69 16.17
CA ALA A 274 15.75 4.77 16.39
C ALA A 274 17.17 4.28 16.05
N SER A 275 17.87 5.03 15.21
CA SER A 275 19.26 4.72 14.82
C SER A 275 20.27 5.18 15.88
N GLU A 276 19.90 6.15 16.69
CA GLU A 276 20.70 6.77 17.74
C GLU A 276 19.79 7.23 18.89
N ASP A 277 20.40 7.64 20.00
CA ASP A 277 19.66 8.27 21.08
C ASP A 277 19.17 9.63 20.58
N ASP A 278 17.91 9.94 20.83
CA ASP A 278 17.25 11.14 20.30
C ASP A 278 16.16 11.62 21.26
N VAL A 279 15.59 12.80 20.99
CA VAL A 279 14.49 13.37 21.76
C VAL A 279 13.34 13.69 20.81
N LEU A 280 12.17 13.13 21.11
CA LEU A 280 10.95 13.32 20.34
C LEU A 280 10.17 14.53 20.83
N PRO A 281 10.13 15.65 20.10
CA PRO A 281 9.22 16.73 20.45
C PRO A 281 7.77 16.29 20.28
N LEU A 282 6.92 16.77 21.20
CA LEU A 282 5.48 16.56 21.17
C LEU A 282 4.79 17.85 20.71
N ALA A 283 3.93 17.74 19.69
CA ALA A 283 3.13 18.86 19.22
C ALA A 283 2.18 19.41 20.31
N GLU A 284 1.70 18.52 21.18
CA GLU A 284 0.86 18.84 22.33
C GLU A 284 1.51 18.24 23.59
N PRO A 285 1.78 19.03 24.65
CA PRO A 285 2.33 18.50 25.88
C PRO A 285 1.42 17.46 26.53
N ILE A 286 1.99 16.37 27.03
CA ILE A 286 1.27 15.33 27.78
C ILE A 286 1.50 15.49 29.28
N ILE A 287 0.56 15.01 30.10
CA ILE A 287 0.76 14.90 31.55
C ILE A 287 1.28 13.51 31.86
N THR A 288 2.46 13.43 32.46
CA THR A 288 3.10 12.18 32.87
C THR A 288 2.46 11.64 34.16
N SER A 289 2.76 10.39 34.50
CA SER A 289 2.17 9.71 35.68
C SER A 289 2.51 10.36 37.02
N ASP A 290 3.56 11.17 37.06
CA ASP A 290 3.98 12.00 38.19
C ASP A 290 3.31 13.39 38.21
N GLY A 291 2.40 13.65 37.27
CA GLY A 291 1.63 14.90 37.18
C GLY A 291 2.36 16.06 36.51
N GLN A 292 3.57 15.85 35.99
CA GLN A 292 4.33 16.89 35.31
C GLN A 292 3.91 17.02 33.84
N SER A 293 4.02 18.25 33.29
CA SER A 293 3.84 18.46 31.86
C SER A 293 5.13 18.11 31.13
N CYS A 294 5.02 17.30 30.08
CA CYS A 294 6.13 16.82 29.29
C CYS A 294 5.87 17.17 27.82
N SER A 295 6.78 17.92 27.21
CA SER A 295 6.73 18.30 25.79
C SER A 295 7.69 17.49 24.92
N GLU A 296 8.51 16.62 25.51
CA GLU A 296 9.59 15.91 24.83
C GLU A 296 9.80 14.51 25.41
N ILE A 297 9.87 13.49 24.56
CA ILE A 297 10.08 12.10 24.99
C ILE A 297 11.48 11.65 24.58
N PRO A 298 12.37 11.28 25.52
CA PRO A 298 13.66 10.69 25.17
C PRO A 298 13.46 9.32 24.53
N ILE A 299 14.18 9.07 23.44
CA ILE A 299 14.18 7.82 22.70
C ILE A 299 15.59 7.24 22.76
N SER A 300 15.71 5.99 23.24
CA SER A 300 16.98 5.29 23.20
C SER A 300 17.26 4.68 21.83
N LYS A 301 18.53 4.60 21.48
CA LYS A 301 19.04 3.90 20.32
C LYS A 301 18.50 2.48 20.25
N GLY A 302 17.90 2.14 19.12
CA GLY A 302 17.28 0.83 18.89
C GLY A 302 15.84 0.69 19.38
N GLN A 303 15.29 1.69 20.08
CA GLN A 303 13.88 1.71 20.47
C GLN A 303 12.97 1.72 19.24
N VAL A 304 11.92 0.90 19.27
CA VAL A 304 10.91 0.83 18.21
C VAL A 304 9.74 1.74 18.57
N ILE A 305 9.43 2.66 17.67
CA ILE A 305 8.31 3.60 17.76
C ILE A 305 7.22 3.12 16.82
N PHE A 306 5.98 3.09 17.33
CA PHE A 306 4.80 2.79 16.55
C PHE A 306 3.94 4.04 16.39
N GLY A 307 3.88 4.57 15.17
CA GLY A 307 2.97 5.66 14.82
C GLY A 307 1.63 5.10 14.36
N SER A 308 0.54 5.45 15.04
CA SER A 308 -0.81 5.03 14.65
C SER A 308 -1.37 5.94 13.56
N VAL A 309 -1.40 5.45 12.33
CA VAL A 309 -2.04 6.13 11.19
C VAL A 309 -3.54 6.27 11.46
N TYR A 310 -4.16 5.22 12.00
CA TYR A 310 -5.59 5.21 12.33
C TYR A 310 -5.98 6.32 13.32
N THR A 311 -5.18 6.48 14.38
CA THR A 311 -5.43 7.50 15.41
C THR A 311 -5.16 8.89 14.84
N TYR A 312 -4.02 9.11 14.17
CA TYR A 312 -3.71 10.41 13.56
C TYR A 312 -4.81 10.89 12.61
N ASN A 313 -5.29 9.99 11.74
CA ASN A 313 -6.35 10.29 10.79
C ASN A 313 -7.70 10.65 11.46
N ARG A 314 -7.83 10.50 12.78
CA ARG A 314 -9.04 10.78 13.58
C ARG A 314 -8.79 11.78 14.73
N LEU A 315 -7.61 12.40 14.80
CA LEU A 315 -7.34 13.40 15.82
C LEU A 315 -8.20 14.66 15.58
N PRO A 316 -9.02 15.09 16.56
CA PRO A 316 -9.83 16.30 16.41
C PRO A 316 -9.00 17.57 16.22
N SER A 317 -7.82 17.65 16.84
CA SER A 317 -6.91 18.79 16.67
C SER A 317 -6.41 18.97 15.23
N VAL A 318 -6.43 17.90 14.43
CA VAL A 318 -6.01 17.91 13.02
C VAL A 318 -7.21 17.99 12.08
N TRP A 319 -8.22 17.15 12.31
CA TRP A 319 -9.31 16.91 11.36
C TRP A 319 -10.62 17.62 11.71
N GLY A 320 -10.69 18.29 12.86
CA GLY A 320 -11.88 18.97 13.38
C GLY A 320 -12.73 18.08 14.30
N ASP A 321 -13.77 18.66 14.91
CA ASP A 321 -14.61 17.97 15.89
C ASP A 321 -15.32 16.73 15.31
N ASP A 322 -15.56 16.73 14.00
CA ASP A 322 -16.16 15.62 13.24
C ASP A 322 -15.11 14.60 12.75
N ALA A 323 -13.90 14.56 13.33
CA ALA A 323 -12.82 13.65 12.91
C ALA A 323 -13.19 12.16 13.01
N ALA A 324 -14.13 11.81 13.89
CA ALA A 324 -14.63 10.44 14.05
C ALA A 324 -15.71 10.06 13.04
N GLU A 325 -16.16 10.98 12.20
CA GLU A 325 -17.22 10.76 11.21
C GLU A 325 -16.63 10.66 9.80
N TRP A 326 -17.29 9.90 8.92
CA TRP A 326 -16.97 9.88 7.50
C TRP A 326 -17.68 11.05 6.81
N ASN A 327 -16.92 12.07 6.40
CA ASN A 327 -17.42 13.31 5.83
C ASN A 327 -16.50 13.81 4.68
N PRO A 328 -16.84 13.52 3.41
CA PRO A 328 -16.05 13.96 2.26
C PRO A 328 -16.00 15.48 2.07
N CYS A 329 -16.97 16.24 2.58
CA CYS A 329 -17.00 17.71 2.43
C CYS A 329 -15.75 18.38 3.02
N ARG A 330 -15.08 17.73 3.97
CA ARG A 330 -13.80 18.16 4.54
C ARG A 330 -12.72 18.44 3.50
N PHE A 331 -12.76 17.76 2.35
CA PHE A 331 -11.81 17.94 1.25
C PHE A 331 -12.34 18.82 0.11
N LEU A 332 -13.57 19.35 0.25
CA LEU A 332 -14.17 20.32 -0.67
C LEU A 332 -14.05 21.74 -0.13
N GLU A 333 -14.12 21.88 1.19
CA GLU A 333 -13.89 23.13 1.90
C GLU A 333 -12.38 23.42 1.97
N ASP A 334 -11.99 24.69 1.83
CA ASP A 334 -10.60 25.13 2.08
C ASP A 334 -10.34 25.18 3.59
N ARG A 335 -10.41 24.00 4.24
CA ARG A 335 -9.96 23.84 5.62
C ARG A 335 -8.43 23.83 5.59
N ARG A 336 -7.84 24.98 5.89
CA ARG A 336 -6.41 25.04 6.22
C ARG A 336 -6.17 24.09 7.38
N ILE A 337 -5.54 22.95 7.11
CA ILE A 337 -5.10 22.03 8.14
C ILE A 337 -4.13 22.83 9.02
N LYS A 338 -4.45 22.96 10.31
CA LYS A 338 -3.73 23.83 11.24
C LYS A 338 -2.29 23.39 11.50
N GLN A 339 -1.91 22.17 11.10
CA GLN A 339 -0.61 21.55 11.34
C GLN A 339 0.18 21.33 10.05
N GLU A 340 1.48 21.07 10.20
CA GLU A 340 2.35 20.67 9.10
C GLU A 340 1.78 19.48 8.33
N SER A 341 1.91 19.49 7.00
CA SER A 341 1.48 18.37 6.18
C SER A 341 2.38 17.15 6.44
N LEU A 342 1.84 16.12 7.10
CA LEU A 342 2.48 14.85 7.46
C LEU A 342 2.30 13.75 6.42
N GLY A 343 1.52 13.99 5.37
CA GLY A 343 1.21 13.01 4.34
C GLY A 343 1.65 13.44 2.94
N ALA A 344 2.14 12.48 2.14
CA ALA A 344 2.47 12.72 0.73
C ALA A 344 1.24 13.01 -0.16
N TYR A 345 0.04 12.66 0.31
CA TYR A 345 -1.22 12.84 -0.41
C TYR A 345 -2.31 13.35 0.54
N ALA A 346 -2.85 14.54 0.27
CA ALA A 346 -3.95 15.16 1.04
C ALA A 346 -3.74 15.21 2.58
N ASN A 347 -2.48 15.37 3.02
CA ASN A 347 -2.08 15.28 4.44
C ASN A 347 -2.46 13.94 5.14
N LEU A 348 -2.63 12.87 4.37
CA LEU A 348 -2.92 11.54 4.89
C LEU A 348 -1.63 10.81 5.25
N MET A 349 -1.55 10.31 6.48
CA MET A 349 -0.50 9.39 6.89
C MET A 349 -0.64 8.00 6.25
N THR A 350 -1.74 7.73 5.55
CA THR A 350 -2.06 6.46 4.87
C THR A 350 -0.98 6.01 3.89
N PHE A 351 -0.26 6.95 3.26
CA PHE A 351 0.89 6.65 2.40
C PHE A 351 2.25 7.04 3.00
N SER A 352 2.28 7.43 4.29
CA SER A 352 3.44 8.01 4.98
C SER A 352 3.95 9.31 4.29
N LYS A 353 4.94 9.98 4.91
CA LYS A 353 5.75 11.04 4.32
C LYS A 353 7.23 10.66 4.39
N ASN A 354 7.97 11.02 3.33
CA ASN A 354 9.43 10.92 3.18
C ASN A 354 10.10 9.56 3.48
N THR A 355 11.37 9.42 3.08
CA THR A 355 12.16 8.19 3.16
C THR A 355 12.47 7.81 4.60
N MET A 356 11.74 6.85 5.18
CA MET A 356 12.09 6.14 6.43
C MET A 356 12.57 7.00 7.62
N SER A 357 12.38 8.32 7.61
CA SER A 357 12.79 9.24 8.64
C SER A 357 11.52 9.86 9.20
N LEU A 358 11.22 9.56 10.47
CA LEU A 358 10.12 10.16 11.22
C LEU A 358 10.46 11.62 11.61
N PHE A 359 11.68 12.07 11.31
CA PHE A 359 12.28 13.32 11.75
C PHE A 359 11.54 14.59 11.30
N GLU A 360 10.70 14.51 10.28
CA GLU A 360 9.87 15.63 9.79
C GLU A 360 8.37 15.42 10.04
N ILE A 361 8.00 14.38 10.80
CA ILE A 361 6.59 14.10 11.14
C ILE A 361 6.24 14.62 12.54
N LEU A 362 7.25 14.90 13.37
CA LEU A 362 7.07 15.25 14.78
C LEU A 362 7.74 16.57 15.18
N ARG A 363 8.40 17.27 14.24
CA ARG A 363 8.62 18.71 14.35
C ARG A 363 7.39 19.41 13.83
#